data_AF-A0A7W0T1N6-F1
#
_entry.id   AF-A0A7W0T1N6-F1
#
_cell.length_a   1.000
_cell.length_b   1.000
_cell.length_c   1.000
_cell.angle_alpha   90.00
_cell.angle_beta   90.00
_cell.angle_gamma   90.00
#
_symmetry.space_group_name_H-M   'P 1'
#
loop_
_entity.id
_entity.type
_entity.pdbx_description
1 polymer ?
#
loop_
_entity_poly.entity_id
_entity_poly.type
_entity_poly.pdbx_seq_one_letter_code
_entity_poly.pdbx_strand_id
1 'polypeptide(L)'
;MFERIVRDQFENALDLEAAVVLVGPRQVGKTTLVQVIGEQRDAIYLDLENPADRTRLAEPNHFFDITEDRLVILDEIHRTPEMFQIMRGVIDRGRCKGSERGSDES
;
A
#
# COMPACT_ATOMS: atom_id res chain seq x y z
N MET A 1 -8.78 17.73 13.46
CA MET A 1 -7.37 18.16 13.59
C MET A 1 -6.41 16.97 13.59
N PHE A 2 -6.68 15.90 14.36
CA PHE A 2 -5.89 14.64 14.30
C PHE A 2 -5.86 14.00 12.90
N GLU A 3 -7.00 13.89 12.22
CA GLU A 3 -7.08 13.34 10.86
C GLU A 3 -6.25 14.11 9.84
N ARG A 4 -6.13 15.44 9.97
CA ARG A 4 -5.41 16.28 9.02
C ARG A 4 -3.89 16.13 9.15
N ILE A 5 -3.37 16.07 10.38
CA ILE A 5 -1.92 15.88 10.61
C ILE A 5 -1.48 14.47 10.16
N VAL A 6 -2.30 13.46 10.46
CA VAL A 6 -2.02 12.07 10.06
C VAL A 6 -2.12 11.92 8.54
N ARG A 7 -3.06 12.61 7.88
CA ARG A 7 -3.18 12.62 6.42
C ARG A 7 -1.90 13.13 5.75
N ASP A 8 -1.43 14.33 6.12
CA ASP A 8 -0.26 14.94 5.48
C ASP A 8 1.00 14.07 5.67
N GLN A 9 1.19 13.49 6.86
CA GLN A 9 2.29 12.56 7.12
C GLN A 9 2.16 11.26 6.33
N PHE A 10 0.94 10.73 6.21
CA PHE A 10 0.68 9.49 5.50
C PHE A 10 0.86 9.66 3.98
N GLU A 11 0.38 10.76 3.40
CA GLU A 11 0.61 11.08 1.98
C GLU A 11 2.10 11.25 1.67
N ASN A 12 2.84 12.00 2.51
CA ASN A 12 4.28 12.13 2.34
C ASN A 12 5.00 10.78 2.46
N ALA A 13 4.57 9.91 3.39
CA ALA A 13 5.15 8.58 3.52
C ALA A 13 4.87 7.72 2.28
N LEU A 14 3.68 7.83 1.68
CA LEU A 14 3.34 7.11 0.44
C LEU A 14 4.21 7.54 -0.75
N ASP A 15 4.71 8.78 -0.76
CA ASP A 15 5.59 9.28 -1.83
C ASP A 15 7.06 8.88 -1.62
N LEU A 16 7.47 8.64 -0.38
CA LEU A 16 8.87 8.38 -0.02
C LEU A 16 9.18 6.89 0.20
N GLU A 17 8.18 6.10 0.58
CA GLU A 17 8.37 4.71 1.02
C GLU A 17 7.74 3.73 0.03
N ALA A 18 8.42 2.61 -0.19
CA ALA A 18 7.90 1.52 -1.03
C ALA A 18 6.66 0.82 -0.42
N ALA A 19 6.44 0.97 0.89
CA ALA A 19 5.22 0.50 1.56
C ALA A 19 4.99 1.27 2.87
N VAL A 20 3.72 1.56 3.16
CA VAL A 20 3.29 2.24 4.39
C VAL A 20 2.23 1.39 5.09
N VAL A 21 2.34 1.25 6.41
CA VAL A 21 1.36 0.51 7.22
C VAL A 21 0.61 1.49 8.12
N LEU A 22 -0.72 1.51 8.01
CA LEU A 22 -1.57 2.32 8.87
C LEU A 22 -2.11 1.48 10.04
N VAL A 23 -1.61 1.74 11.25
CA VAL A 23 -2.04 1.06 12.48
C VAL A 23 -2.74 2.05 13.41
N GLY A 24 -3.76 1.60 14.14
CA GLY A 24 -4.40 2.43 15.16
C GLY A 24 -5.59 1.76 15.86
N PRO A 25 -6.26 2.43 16.80
CA PRO A 25 -7.44 1.91 17.48
C PRO A 25 -8.59 1.61 16.51
N ARG A 26 -9.48 0.68 16.86
CA ARG A 26 -10.70 0.44 16.06
C ARG A 26 -11.57 1.70 16.03
N GLN A 27 -12.31 1.91 14.94
CA GLN A 27 -13.32 2.97 14.78
C GLN A 27 -12.80 4.43 14.76
N VAL A 28 -11.53 4.65 14.44
CA VAL A 28 -10.96 6.00 14.31
C VAL A 28 -10.96 6.55 12.86
N GLY A 29 -11.67 5.90 11.94
CA GLY A 29 -11.78 6.38 10.54
C GLY A 29 -10.61 6.00 9.62
N LYS A 30 -9.75 5.04 9.99
CA LYS A 30 -8.61 4.60 9.15
C LYS A 30 -9.03 4.17 7.74
N THR A 31 -10.06 3.33 7.65
CA THR A 31 -10.59 2.84 6.37
C THR A 31 -11.10 4.00 5.53
N THR A 32 -11.79 4.98 6.14
CA THR A 32 -12.25 6.19 5.45
C THR A 32 -11.07 7.00 4.88
N LEU A 33 -10.01 7.20 5.67
CA LEU A 33 -8.80 7.90 5.20
C LEU A 33 -8.17 7.19 4.00
N VAL A 34 -8.00 5.87 4.11
CA VAL A 34 -7.40 5.03 3.07
C VAL A 34 -8.25 5.01 1.80
N GLN A 35 -9.59 4.95 1.91
CA GLN A 35 -10.50 5.01 0.77
C GLN A 35 -10.40 6.35 0.04
N VAL A 36 -10.46 7.48 0.77
CA VAL A 36 -10.38 8.81 0.16
C VAL A 36 -9.04 9.02 -0.55
N ILE A 37 -7.93 8.59 0.07
CA ILE A 37 -6.60 8.67 -0.57
C ILE A 37 -6.51 7.73 -1.76
N GLY A 38 -7.10 6.54 -1.65
CA GLY A 38 -7.14 5.56 -2.73
C GLY A 38 -7.88 6.09 -3.96
N GLU A 39 -9.04 6.72 -3.78
CA GLU A 39 -9.77 7.37 -4.87
C GLU A 39 -8.96 8.50 -5.52
N GLN A 40 -8.27 9.31 -4.72
CA GLN A 40 -7.43 10.42 -5.22
C GLN A 40 -6.22 9.96 -6.04
N ARG A 41 -5.72 8.74 -5.79
CA ARG A 41 -4.53 8.18 -6.43
C ARG A 41 -4.82 7.04 -7.42
N ASP A 42 -6.10 6.83 -7.78
CA ASP A 42 -6.56 5.68 -8.58
C ASP A 42 -5.97 4.34 -8.10
N ALA A 43 -6.01 4.14 -6.78
CA ALA A 43 -5.43 2.99 -6.13
C ALA A 43 -6.24 1.72 -6.37
N ILE A 44 -5.56 0.58 -6.41
CA ILE A 44 -6.20 -0.72 -6.41
C ILE A 44 -6.50 -1.12 -4.97
N TYR A 45 -7.78 -1.16 -4.62
CA TYR A 45 -8.23 -1.63 -3.31
C TYR A 45 -8.48 -3.13 -3.31
N LEU A 46 -7.93 -3.85 -2.33
CA LEU A 46 -8.15 -5.27 -2.09
C LEU A 46 -8.53 -5.49 -0.63
N ASP A 47 -9.73 -6.02 -0.39
CA ASP A 47 -10.16 -6.46 0.93
C ASP A 47 -9.85 -7.94 1.10
N LEU A 48 -8.93 -8.29 2.01
CA LEU A 48 -8.53 -9.70 2.20
C LEU A 48 -9.55 -10.54 2.99
N GLU A 49 -10.65 -9.95 3.46
CA GLU A 49 -11.83 -10.71 3.87
C GLU A 49 -12.59 -11.28 2.65
N ASN A 50 -12.54 -10.59 1.51
CA ASN A 50 -13.21 -11.01 0.28
C ASN A 50 -12.41 -12.12 -0.43
N PRO A 51 -12.99 -13.33 -0.63
CA PRO A 51 -12.32 -14.41 -1.35
C PRO A 51 -11.88 -14.02 -2.78
N ALA A 52 -12.67 -13.20 -3.48
CA ALA A 52 -12.37 -12.80 -4.85
C ALA A 52 -11.10 -11.93 -4.92
N ASP A 53 -10.93 -11.01 -3.97
CA ASP A 53 -9.74 -10.16 -3.90
C ASP A 53 -8.51 -10.96 -3.49
N ARG A 54 -8.65 -11.93 -2.58
CA ARG A 54 -7.57 -12.88 -2.28
C ARG A 54 -7.13 -13.69 -3.49
N THR A 55 -8.07 -14.10 -4.35
CA THR A 55 -7.72 -14.83 -5.58
C THR A 55 -6.87 -13.99 -6.53
N ARG A 56 -7.04 -12.66 -6.56
CA ARG A 56 -6.17 -11.77 -7.35
C ARG A 56 -4.72 -11.81 -6.87
N LEU A 57 -4.49 -12.15 -5.60
CA LEU A 57 -3.18 -12.33 -4.99
C LEU A 57 -2.71 -13.80 -4.97
N ALA A 58 -3.31 -14.68 -5.77
CA ALA A 58 -2.84 -16.06 -5.91
C ALA A 58 -1.43 -16.14 -6.52
N GLU A 59 -1.10 -15.22 -7.43
CA GLU A 59 0.25 -15.00 -7.97
C GLU A 59 0.75 -13.60 -7.61
N PRO A 60 1.15 -13.39 -6.35
CA PRO A 60 1.38 -12.05 -5.80
C PRO A 60 2.55 -11.33 -6.47
N ASN A 61 3.64 -12.03 -6.81
CA ASN A 61 4.75 -11.39 -7.54
C ASN A 61 4.28 -10.83 -8.88
N HIS A 62 3.54 -11.62 -9.66
CA HIS A 62 3.01 -11.17 -10.94
C HIS A 62 2.03 -10.01 -10.76
N PHE A 63 1.13 -10.09 -9.76
CA PHE A 63 0.20 -9.02 -9.43
C PHE A 63 0.91 -7.70 -9.13
N PHE A 64 1.96 -7.71 -8.31
CA PHE A 64 2.71 -6.49 -7.97
C PHE A 64 3.57 -5.99 -9.13
N ASP A 65 4.07 -6.88 -9.99
CA ASP A 65 4.83 -6.48 -11.18
C ASP A 65 3.93 -5.76 -12.21
N ILE A 66 2.68 -6.21 -12.41
CA ILE A 66 1.73 -5.54 -13.32
C ILE A 66 1.06 -4.30 -12.72
N THR A 67 1.20 -4.07 -11.42
CA THR A 67 0.65 -2.92 -10.70
C THR A 67 1.74 -1.99 -10.15
N GLU A 68 2.97 -2.11 -10.66
CA GLU A 68 4.13 -1.36 -10.16
C GLU A 68 3.96 0.18 -10.25
N ASP A 69 3.14 0.66 -11.19
CA ASP A 69 2.83 2.07 -11.41
C ASP A 69 1.65 2.58 -10.58
N ARG A 70 1.04 1.74 -9.74
CA ARG A 70 -0.19 2.06 -8.99
C ARG A 70 -0.02 1.81 -7.50
N LEU A 71 -0.71 2.64 -6.71
CA LEU A 71 -0.88 2.38 -5.29
C LEU A 71 -1.78 1.15 -5.10
N VAL A 72 -1.30 0.15 -4.38
CA VAL A 72 -2.10 -1.01 -3.96
C VAL A 72 -2.42 -0.89 -2.47
N ILE A 73 -3.71 -0.94 -2.14
CA ILE A 73 -4.22 -0.92 -0.76
C ILE A 73 -4.66 -2.33 -0.41
N LEU A 74 -4.07 -2.88 0.65
CA LEU A 74 -4.45 -4.18 1.21
C LEU A 74 -5.14 -3.95 2.56
N ASP A 75 -6.46 -4.15 2.59
CA ASP A 75 -7.23 -4.05 3.83
C ASP A 75 -7.33 -5.41 4.53
N GLU A 76 -7.44 -5.36 5.85
CA GLU A 76 -7.48 -6.52 6.73
C GLU A 76 -6.38 -7.57 6.46
N ILE A 77 -5.17 -7.09 6.12
CA ILE A 77 -3.98 -7.92 5.82
C ILE A 77 -3.65 -8.97 6.88
N HIS A 78 -4.08 -8.75 8.12
CA HIS A 78 -3.95 -9.70 9.22
C HIS A 78 -4.66 -11.05 8.97
N ARG A 79 -5.60 -11.10 8.00
CA ARG A 79 -6.27 -12.32 7.53
C ARG A 79 -5.36 -13.23 6.70
N THR A 80 -4.25 -12.70 6.16
CA THR A 80 -3.30 -13.44 5.32
C THR A 80 -1.85 -13.17 5.76
N PRO A 81 -1.44 -13.58 6.98
CA PRO A 81 -0.11 -13.29 7.51
C PRO A 81 1.05 -13.80 6.63
N GLU A 82 0.84 -14.89 5.89
CA GLU A 82 1.79 -15.44 4.93
C GLU A 82 2.20 -14.43 3.84
N MET A 83 1.32 -13.46 3.54
CA MET A 83 1.57 -12.42 2.55
C MET A 83 2.76 -11.52 2.92
N PHE A 84 3.07 -11.37 4.21
CA PHE A 84 4.22 -10.57 4.66
C PHE A 84 5.56 -11.08 4.13
N GLN A 85 5.72 -12.40 3.95
CA GLN A 85 6.96 -12.95 3.40
C GLN A 85 7.14 -12.56 1.93
N ILE A 86 6.05 -12.54 1.18
CA ILE A 86 6.05 -12.22 -0.24
C ILE A 86 6.25 -10.71 -0.45
N MET A 87 5.50 -9.90 0.31
CA MET A 87 5.62 -8.44 0.26
C MET A 87 7.03 -7.98 0.59
N ARG A 88 7.77 -8.68 1.46
CA ARG A 88 9.17 -8.33 1.76
C ARG A 88 10.02 -8.31 0.49
N GLY A 89 9.90 -9.34 -0.35
CA GLY A 89 10.63 -9.39 -1.62
C GLY A 89 10.20 -8.29 -2.60
N VAL A 90 8.92 -7.90 -2.61
CA VAL A 90 8.40 -6.81 -3.45
C VAL A 90 8.90 -5.44 -2.96
N ILE A 91 8.81 -5.19 -1.66
CA ILE A 91 9.26 -3.96 -1.00
C ILE A 91 10.77 -3.77 -1.19
N ASP A 92 11.56 -4.83 -1.02
CA ASP A 92 13.01 -4.75 -1.20
C ASP A 92 13.38 -4.40 -2.65
N ARG A 93 12.65 -4.93 -3.65
CA ARG A 93 12.82 -4.51 -5.06
C ARG A 93 12.44 -3.05 -5.28
N GLY A 94 11.34 -2.59 -4.68
CA GLY A 94 10.89 -1.20 -4.77
C GLY A 94 11.89 -0.21 -4.19
N ARG A 95 12.55 -0.56 -3.08
CA ARG A 95 13.61 0.26 -2.46
C ARG A 95 14.82 0.44 -3.37
N CYS A 96 15.28 -0.61 -4.05
CA CYS A 96 16.38 -0.51 -5.00
C CYS A 96 16.05 0.45 -6.16
N LYS A 97 14.82 0.38 -6.70
CA LYS A 97 14.37 1.26 -7.78
C LYS A 97 14.21 2.72 -7.33
N GLY A 98 13.73 2.93 -6.10
CA GLY A 98 13.62 4.27 -5.51
C GLY A 98 14.97 4.97 -5.36
N SER A 99 16.05 4.23 -5.05
CA SER A 99 17.40 4.80 -4.98
C SER A 99 17.99 5.20 -6.34
N GLU A 100 17.51 4.64 -7.46
CA GLU A 100 18.00 4.99 -8.80
C GLU A 100 17.32 6.25 -9.37
N ARG A 101 16.04 6.48 -9.02
CA ARG A 101 15.26 7.67 -9.47
C ARG A 101 15.67 9.00 -8.82
N GLY A 102 16.61 9.00 -7.87
CA GLY A 102 17.15 10.22 -7.26
C GLY A 102 18.27 10.92 -8.05
N SER A 103 18.62 10.42 -9.25
CA SER A 103 19.79 10.90 -10.01
C SER A 103 19.47 11.78 -11.22
N ASP A 104 18.21 11.85 -11.65
CA ASP A 104 17.80 12.55 -12.88
C ASP A 104 16.86 13.73 -12.56
N GLU A 105 17.38 14.74 -11.87
CA GLU A 105 16.90 16.11 -11.99
C GLU A 105 18.08 17.07 -11.74
N SER A 106 18.67 17.55 -12.84
CA SER A 106 19.64 18.65 -12.94
C SER A 106 19.15 19.64 -14.00
#